data_AF-A0A6L7WPD4-F1
#
_entry.id   AF-A0A6L7WPD4-F1
#
_cell.length_a   1.000
_cell.length_b   1.000
_cell.length_c   1.000
_cell.angle_alpha   90.00
_cell.angle_beta   90.00
_cell.angle_gamma   90.00
#
_symmetry.space_group_name_H-M   'P 1'
#
loop_
_entity.id
_entity.type
_entity.pdbx_description
1 polymer ?
#
loop_
_entity_poly.entity_id
_entity_poly.type
_entity_poly.pdbx_seq_one_letter_code
_entity_poly.pdbx_strand_id
1 'polypeptide(L)'
;MSDDKLNVSDVQIMAAAEVTPNDGDSKPFIVVSMYATFRWPHPSTRSEDAHADASAHRIISDLTHFVADADRRPHRILAAGDLNMEYGVDYGWREQSKHRLWYARARTVWNRMEALDFEYMGPRHPDGRRVEPGSRPEYLPADTKSVVTYHLRQSSPAGAHLQYDHVFASRGFHETIRTRAMNGVDEWGPSDHCRLLIEVGT
;
A
#
# COMPACT_ATOMS: atom_id res chain seq x y z
N MET A 1 1.17 31.31 -3.42
CA MET A 1 2.25 30.60 -2.68
C MET A 1 3.14 29.98 -3.73
N SER A 2 4.47 30.13 -3.62
CA SER A 2 5.44 30.03 -4.72
C SER A 2 5.42 28.73 -5.53
N ASP A 3 5.28 28.86 -6.84
CA ASP A 3 5.33 27.80 -7.87
C ASP A 3 6.74 27.25 -8.17
N ASP A 4 7.75 27.52 -7.33
CA ASP A 4 9.15 27.12 -7.54
C ASP A 4 9.61 25.92 -6.70
N LYS A 5 8.69 25.19 -6.06
CA LYS A 5 9.08 23.94 -5.41
C LYS A 5 9.24 22.85 -6.47
N LEU A 6 10.49 22.42 -6.67
CA LEU A 6 10.88 21.32 -7.56
C LEU A 6 10.15 19.98 -7.29
N ASN A 7 9.32 19.87 -6.25
CA ASN A 7 8.58 18.65 -5.87
C ASN A 7 9.50 17.42 -5.74
N VAL A 8 10.73 17.62 -5.26
CA VAL A 8 11.76 16.58 -5.14
C VAL A 8 11.89 15.99 -3.73
N SER A 9 11.31 16.60 -2.70
CA SER A 9 11.29 16.07 -1.33
C SER A 9 9.92 16.31 -0.67
N ASP A 10 9.53 15.41 0.24
CA ASP A 10 8.31 15.53 1.05
C ASP A 10 8.67 15.38 2.52
N VAL A 11 7.92 16.06 3.39
CA VAL A 11 7.99 15.88 4.84
C VAL A 11 6.81 15.00 5.25
N GLN A 12 7.04 14.05 6.16
CA GLN A 12 5.99 13.24 6.83
C GLN A 12 5.23 12.21 5.96
N ILE A 13 5.93 11.47 5.10
CA ILE A 13 5.35 10.31 4.36
C ILE A 13 5.45 8.99 5.14
N MET A 14 6.15 8.99 6.27
CA MET A 14 6.37 7.81 7.10
C MET A 14 6.50 8.21 8.58
N ALA A 15 6.00 7.36 9.48
CA ALA A 15 6.30 7.39 10.90
C ALA A 15 6.63 5.96 11.38
N ALA A 16 7.59 5.82 12.29
CA ALA A 16 7.99 4.52 12.83
C ALA A 16 8.07 4.56 14.35
N ALA A 17 7.73 3.44 14.99
CA ALA A 17 7.86 3.26 16.43
C ALA A 17 8.25 1.81 16.74
N GLU A 18 8.99 1.61 17.82
CA GLU A 18 9.15 0.28 18.42
C GLU A 18 7.95 -0.01 19.32
N VAL A 19 7.41 -1.21 19.19
CA VAL A 19 6.29 -1.73 19.98
C VAL A 19 6.78 -2.90 20.79
N THR A 20 6.64 -2.80 22.11
CA THR A 20 6.86 -3.90 23.06
C THR A 20 5.50 -4.44 23.49
N PRO A 21 5.13 -5.67 23.09
CA PRO A 21 3.90 -6.31 23.55
C PRO A 21 3.85 -6.43 25.07
N ASN A 22 2.65 -6.29 25.65
CA ASN A 22 2.43 -6.38 27.09
C ASN A 22 2.07 -7.81 27.55
N ASP A 23 2.38 -8.82 26.74
CA ASP A 23 2.11 -10.23 27.05
C ASP A 23 3.28 -10.94 27.77
N GLY A 24 4.44 -10.28 27.86
CA GLY A 24 5.62 -10.78 28.58
C GLY A 24 6.49 -11.78 27.79
N ASP A 25 5.93 -12.38 26.74
CA ASP A 25 6.59 -13.44 25.96
C ASP A 25 6.92 -13.01 24.53
N SER A 26 6.13 -12.09 23.95
CA SER A 26 6.36 -11.63 22.59
C SER A 26 7.52 -10.66 22.52
N LYS A 27 8.35 -10.84 21.49
CA LYS A 27 9.47 -9.93 21.22
C LYS A 27 8.97 -8.52 20.85
N PRO A 28 9.79 -7.47 20.99
CA PRO A 28 9.52 -6.17 20.38
C PRO A 28 9.57 -6.23 18.86
N PHE A 29 8.87 -5.31 18.20
CA PHE A 29 8.86 -5.15 16.75
C PHE A 29 8.71 -3.68 16.35
N ILE A 30 9.10 -3.34 15.13
CA ILE A 30 8.94 -2.00 14.57
C ILE A 30 7.60 -1.95 13.83
N VAL A 31 6.80 -0.92 14.10
CA VAL A 31 5.63 -0.56 13.30
C VAL A 31 5.95 0.68 12.50
N VAL A 32 5.61 0.64 11.21
CA VAL A 32 5.79 1.74 10.27
C VAL A 32 4.43 2.10 9.67
N SER A 33 4.01 3.34 9.88
CA SER A 33 2.89 3.96 9.19
C SER A 33 3.39 4.60 7.91
N MET A 34 2.77 4.27 6.78
CA MET A 34 3.15 4.75 5.44
C MET A 34 2.04 5.60 4.83
N TYR A 35 2.42 6.65 4.11
CA TYR A 35 1.49 7.42 3.30
C TYR A 35 2.17 7.93 2.02
N ALA A 36 1.92 7.25 0.89
CA ALA A 36 2.47 7.66 -0.40
C ALA A 36 1.56 8.72 -1.03
N THR A 37 2.07 9.94 -1.11
CA THR A 37 1.37 11.08 -1.71
C THR A 37 1.31 11.00 -3.24
N PHE A 38 0.16 11.37 -3.82
CA PHE A 38 0.08 11.68 -5.26
C PHE A 38 0.99 12.86 -5.61
N ARG A 39 1.76 12.69 -6.67
CA ARG A 39 2.70 13.69 -7.19
C ARG A 39 2.28 14.16 -8.57
N TRP A 40 2.19 15.47 -8.71
CA TRP A 40 2.01 16.12 -9.99
C TRP A 40 3.38 16.25 -10.68
N PRO A 41 3.50 15.85 -11.95
CA PRO A 41 4.71 16.05 -12.73
C PRO A 41 5.12 17.53 -12.76
N HIS A 42 6.42 17.79 -12.90
CA HIS A 42 6.90 19.16 -13.09
C HIS A 42 6.26 19.78 -14.36
N PRO A 43 5.88 21.08 -14.36
CA PRO A 43 5.21 21.72 -15.49
C PRO A 43 5.92 21.55 -16.85
N SER A 44 7.25 21.42 -16.84
CA SER A 44 8.04 21.18 -18.08
C SER A 44 7.68 19.88 -18.80
N THR A 45 7.12 18.89 -18.09
CA THR A 45 6.68 17.61 -18.69
C THR A 45 5.36 17.75 -19.43
N ARG A 46 4.59 18.82 -19.19
CA ARG A 46 3.23 19.06 -19.72
C ARG A 46 2.25 17.90 -19.45
N SER A 47 2.54 17.07 -18.45
CA SER A 47 1.70 15.96 -18.03
C SER A 47 0.81 16.40 -16.88
N GLU A 48 -0.46 15.99 -16.95
CA GLU A 48 -1.47 16.19 -15.91
C GLU A 48 -1.73 14.88 -15.14
N ASP A 49 -0.89 13.86 -15.32
CA ASP A 49 -1.10 12.55 -14.73
C ASP A 49 -0.38 12.47 -13.38
N ALA A 50 -1.15 12.53 -12.29
CA ALA A 50 -0.64 12.37 -10.94
C ALA A 50 -0.22 10.92 -10.66
N HIS A 51 0.80 10.73 -9.82
CA HIS A 51 1.32 9.40 -9.50
C HIS A 51 1.89 9.29 -8.09
N ALA A 52 1.73 8.13 -7.46
CA ALA A 52 2.20 7.88 -6.09
C ALA A 52 3.48 7.03 -6.03
N ASP A 53 3.90 6.40 -7.14
CA ASP A 53 5.04 5.46 -7.15
C ASP A 53 6.36 6.10 -6.71
N ALA A 54 6.59 7.35 -7.09
CA ALA A 54 7.78 8.09 -6.65
C ALA A 54 7.80 8.34 -5.14
N SER A 55 6.62 8.57 -4.53
CA SER A 55 6.47 8.75 -3.08
C SER A 55 6.66 7.42 -2.35
N ALA A 56 6.04 6.34 -2.86
CA ALA A 56 6.24 4.99 -2.36
C ALA A 56 7.71 4.55 -2.42
N HIS A 57 8.43 4.85 -3.50
CA HIS A 57 9.86 4.58 -3.62
C HIS A 57 10.73 5.28 -2.57
N ARG A 58 10.32 6.46 -2.08
CA ARG A 58 11.02 7.16 -1.00
C ARG A 58 10.75 6.50 0.35
N ILE A 59 9.48 6.16 0.62
CA ILE A 59 9.11 5.36 1.81
C ILE A 59 9.95 4.08 1.87
N ILE A 60 10.06 3.37 0.75
CA ILE A 60 10.85 2.13 0.67
C ILE A 60 12.34 2.40 0.93
N SER A 61 12.89 3.50 0.39
CA SER A 61 14.27 3.89 0.68
C SER A 61 14.47 4.17 2.18
N ASP A 62 13.51 4.80 2.86
CA ASP A 62 13.61 5.05 4.29
C ASP A 62 13.45 3.76 5.12
N LEU A 63 12.56 2.86 4.71
CA LEU A 63 12.41 1.51 5.29
C LEU A 63 13.75 0.73 5.30
N THR A 64 14.65 1.00 4.35
CA THR A 64 15.96 0.30 4.31
C THR A 64 16.79 0.51 5.57
N HIS A 65 16.58 1.60 6.33
CA HIS A 65 17.26 1.83 7.60
C HIS A 65 16.99 0.74 8.65
N PHE A 66 15.87 0.01 8.53
CA PHE A 66 15.47 -1.02 9.49
C PHE A 66 15.86 -2.44 9.05
N VAL A 67 16.28 -2.63 7.79
CA VAL A 67 16.59 -3.96 7.19
C VAL A 67 18.05 -4.09 6.75
N ALA A 68 18.93 -3.21 7.21
CA ALA A 68 20.33 -3.12 6.78
C ALA A 68 21.25 -4.17 7.45
N ASP A 69 20.83 -5.44 7.49
CA ASP A 69 21.66 -6.56 7.94
C ASP A 69 21.74 -7.67 6.86
N ALA A 70 22.83 -8.41 6.84
CA ALA A 70 23.02 -9.60 6.01
C ALA A 70 22.19 -10.78 6.52
N ASP A 71 21.93 -10.86 7.83
CA ASP A 71 20.93 -11.78 8.39
C ASP A 71 19.63 -11.02 8.66
N ARG A 72 18.64 -11.25 7.80
CA ARG A 72 17.35 -10.54 7.84
C ARG A 72 16.28 -11.21 8.70
N ARG A 73 16.56 -12.41 9.22
CA ARG A 73 15.65 -13.18 10.08
C ARG A 73 15.28 -12.52 11.43
N PRO A 74 16.12 -11.69 12.08
CA PRO A 74 15.74 -11.03 13.32
C PRO A 74 14.87 -9.80 13.09
N HIS A 75 14.73 -9.29 11.85
CA HIS A 75 13.89 -8.13 11.60
C HIS A 75 12.42 -8.49 11.83
N ARG A 76 11.79 -7.77 12.76
CA ARG A 76 10.35 -7.83 13.02
C ARG A 76 9.79 -6.46 12.71
N ILE A 77 9.38 -6.26 11.47
CA ILE A 77 8.88 -4.98 10.97
C ILE A 77 7.51 -5.22 10.36
N LEU A 78 6.54 -4.42 10.80
CA LEU A 78 5.22 -4.32 10.22
C LEU A 78 5.10 -2.93 9.59
N ALA A 79 4.84 -2.87 8.29
CA ALA A 79 4.65 -1.62 7.56
C ALA A 79 3.26 -1.58 6.94
N ALA A 80 2.47 -0.57 7.25
CA ALA A 80 1.09 -0.46 6.76
C ALA A 80 0.71 0.97 6.41
N GLY A 81 -0.18 1.12 5.44
CA GLY A 81 -0.80 2.40 5.14
C GLY A 81 -1.26 2.54 3.69
N ASP A 82 -1.62 3.77 3.34
CA ASP A 82 -2.12 4.15 2.03
C ASP A 82 -0.94 4.43 1.07
N LEU A 83 -0.84 3.64 0.01
CA LEU A 83 0.17 3.83 -1.03
C LEU A 83 -0.38 4.47 -2.31
N ASN A 84 -1.68 4.79 -2.36
CA ASN A 84 -2.36 5.38 -3.53
C ASN A 84 -2.11 4.60 -4.83
N MET A 85 -1.92 3.29 -4.70
CA MET A 85 -1.56 2.37 -5.79
C MET A 85 -2.26 1.04 -5.60
N GLU A 86 -2.64 0.37 -6.69
CA GLU A 86 -3.25 -0.96 -6.59
C GLU A 86 -2.21 -2.08 -6.65
N TYR A 87 -2.40 -3.09 -5.80
CA TYR A 87 -1.59 -4.30 -5.80
C TYR A 87 -2.10 -5.35 -6.79
N GLY A 88 -1.16 -6.14 -7.34
CA GLY A 88 -1.49 -7.40 -8.01
C GLY A 88 -2.17 -7.24 -9.37
N VAL A 89 -2.04 -6.07 -9.98
CA VAL A 89 -2.70 -5.83 -11.25
C VAL A 89 -1.90 -6.40 -12.42
N ASP A 90 -2.50 -7.37 -13.12
CA ASP A 90 -1.96 -7.98 -14.33
C ASP A 90 -2.67 -7.40 -15.57
N TYR A 91 -1.92 -6.65 -16.37
CA TYR A 91 -2.44 -5.94 -17.53
C TYR A 91 -2.04 -6.65 -18.82
N GLY A 92 -2.73 -7.75 -19.13
CA GLY A 92 -2.76 -8.33 -20.47
C GLY A 92 -3.49 -7.45 -21.52
N TRP A 93 -3.83 -6.20 -21.22
CA TRP A 93 -4.61 -5.27 -22.04
C TRP A 93 -4.30 -3.83 -21.59
N ARG A 94 -3.85 -2.83 -22.36
CA ARG A 94 -3.57 -2.63 -23.79
C ARG A 94 -2.11 -2.18 -23.96
N GLU A 95 -1.39 -2.83 -24.87
CA GLU A 95 -0.07 -2.42 -25.36
C GLU A 95 -0.02 -0.98 -25.91
N GLN A 96 -1.20 -0.38 -26.14
CA GLN A 96 -1.41 0.92 -26.79
C GLN A 96 -1.92 2.01 -25.84
N SER A 97 -2.04 1.75 -24.53
CA SER A 97 -2.59 2.74 -23.58
C SER A 97 -1.50 3.53 -22.85
N LYS A 98 -1.77 4.83 -22.58
CA LYS A 98 -0.96 5.71 -21.72
C LYS A 98 -0.72 5.11 -20.31
N HIS A 99 -1.53 4.13 -19.90
CA HIS A 99 -1.46 3.46 -18.61
C HIS A 99 -0.34 2.41 -18.49
N ARG A 100 0.22 1.90 -19.60
CA ARG A 100 1.30 0.90 -19.58
C ARG A 100 2.53 1.36 -18.78
N LEU A 101 2.93 2.62 -18.95
CA LEU A 101 4.09 3.20 -18.24
C LEU A 101 3.80 3.33 -16.74
N TRP A 102 2.58 3.72 -16.37
CA TRP A 102 2.15 3.81 -14.97
C TRP A 102 2.19 2.46 -14.26
N TYR A 103 1.82 1.38 -14.96
CA TYR A 103 1.85 0.03 -14.40
C TYR A 103 3.26 -0.54 -14.26
N ALA A 104 4.13 -0.31 -15.25
CA ALA A 104 5.52 -0.71 -15.14
C ALA A 104 6.19 -0.02 -13.94
N ARG A 105 5.91 1.27 -13.74
CA ARG A 105 6.36 2.03 -12.58
C ARG A 105 5.80 1.48 -11.28
N ALA A 106 4.50 1.22 -11.22
CA ALA A 106 3.86 0.67 -10.03
C ALA A 106 4.46 -0.68 -9.61
N ARG A 107 4.71 -1.57 -10.58
CA ARG A 107 5.34 -2.87 -10.34
C ARG A 107 6.70 -2.77 -9.66
N THR A 108 7.48 -1.74 -9.99
CA THR A 108 8.81 -1.56 -9.35
C THR A 108 8.73 -1.28 -7.85
N VAL A 109 7.63 -0.72 -7.35
CA VAL A 109 7.39 -0.50 -5.91
C VAL A 109 7.26 -1.85 -5.20
N TRP A 110 6.40 -2.73 -5.72
CA TRP A 110 6.19 -4.08 -5.18
C TRP A 110 7.47 -4.92 -5.25
N ASN A 111 8.18 -4.89 -6.38
CA ASN A 111 9.44 -5.61 -6.54
C ASN A 111 10.52 -5.12 -5.56
N ARG A 112 10.55 -3.82 -5.21
CA ARG A 112 11.51 -3.32 -4.21
C ARG A 112 11.13 -3.75 -2.80
N MET A 113 9.84 -3.80 -2.44
CA MET A 113 9.42 -4.38 -1.15
C MET A 113 9.88 -5.83 -1.05
N GLU A 114 9.66 -6.63 -2.09
CA GLU A 114 10.11 -8.02 -2.15
C GLU A 114 11.65 -8.15 -2.05
N ALA A 115 12.40 -7.29 -2.75
CA ALA A 115 13.88 -7.30 -2.70
C ALA A 115 14.44 -6.96 -1.30
N LEU A 116 13.64 -6.29 -0.46
CA LEU A 116 13.95 -6.00 0.95
C LEU A 116 13.38 -7.05 1.91
N ASP A 117 12.91 -8.19 1.39
CA ASP A 117 12.27 -9.27 2.15
C ASP A 117 11.02 -8.82 2.93
N PHE A 118 10.24 -7.88 2.36
CA PHE A 118 8.89 -7.59 2.86
C PHE A 118 7.86 -8.43 2.10
N GLU A 119 7.16 -9.28 2.85
CA GLU A 119 6.05 -10.08 2.36
C GLU A 119 4.76 -9.26 2.36
N TYR A 120 3.97 -9.41 1.29
CA TYR A 120 2.68 -8.73 1.17
C TYR A 120 1.60 -9.45 2.00
N MET A 121 1.13 -8.78 3.04
CA MET A 121 0.15 -9.30 4.00
C MET A 121 -1.29 -8.96 3.64
N GLY A 122 -1.52 -8.19 2.59
CA GLY A 122 -2.85 -7.85 2.10
C GLY A 122 -3.28 -6.42 2.47
N PRO A 123 -4.59 -6.19 2.62
CA PRO A 123 -5.66 -7.19 2.62
C PRO A 123 -5.88 -7.82 1.24
N ARG A 124 -6.35 -9.08 1.23
CA ARG A 124 -6.73 -9.85 0.03
C ARG A 124 -7.94 -10.71 0.36
N HIS A 125 -8.76 -11.04 -0.64
CA HIS A 125 -9.87 -11.99 -0.47
C HIS A 125 -9.34 -13.36 -0.01
N PRO A 126 -9.96 -14.03 1.00
CA PRO A 126 -11.28 -13.75 1.59
C PRO A 126 -11.34 -12.70 2.71
N ASP A 127 -10.21 -12.13 3.14
CA ASP A 127 -10.10 -11.21 4.29
C ASP A 127 -10.52 -9.77 3.95
N GLY A 128 -11.56 -9.63 3.13
CA GLY A 128 -12.15 -8.38 2.71
C GLY A 128 -13.13 -8.55 1.54
N ARG A 129 -14.05 -7.59 1.42
CA ARG A 129 -14.97 -7.46 0.28
C ARG A 129 -14.21 -7.10 -0.99
N ARG A 130 -14.42 -7.87 -2.06
CA ARG A 130 -13.90 -7.55 -3.40
C ARG A 130 -14.76 -6.49 -4.06
N VAL A 131 -14.24 -5.87 -5.11
CA VAL A 131 -15.07 -5.08 -6.02
C VAL A 131 -16.12 -5.99 -6.66
N GLU A 132 -17.35 -5.50 -6.79
CA GLU A 132 -18.43 -6.24 -7.47
C GLU A 132 -18.05 -6.48 -8.93
N PRO A 133 -18.32 -7.66 -9.51
CA PRO A 133 -17.92 -7.98 -10.88
C PRO A 133 -18.36 -6.95 -11.94
N GLY A 134 -19.53 -6.33 -11.76
CA GLY A 134 -20.06 -5.30 -12.68
C GLY A 134 -19.44 -3.91 -12.52
N SER A 135 -18.69 -3.67 -11.44
CA SER A 135 -18.02 -2.38 -11.16
C SER A 135 -16.50 -2.52 -11.09
N ARG A 136 -15.96 -3.71 -11.39
CA ARG A 136 -14.52 -3.96 -11.44
C ARG A 136 -13.91 -3.15 -12.58
N PRO A 137 -12.87 -2.34 -12.30
CA PRO A 137 -12.10 -1.72 -13.36
C PRO A 137 -11.60 -2.74 -14.39
N GLU A 138 -11.71 -2.44 -15.69
CA GLU A 138 -11.33 -3.35 -16.79
C GLU A 138 -9.90 -3.88 -16.70
N TYR A 139 -9.08 -3.12 -15.98
CA TYR A 139 -7.66 -3.28 -15.89
C TYR A 139 -7.29 -4.26 -14.76
N LEU A 140 -8.23 -4.60 -13.86
CA LEU A 140 -8.05 -5.63 -12.83
C LEU A 140 -8.39 -7.02 -13.39
N PRO A 141 -7.52 -8.04 -13.19
CA PRO A 141 -7.78 -9.41 -13.60
C PRO A 141 -9.09 -9.98 -13.06
N ALA A 142 -9.68 -10.90 -13.82
CA ALA A 142 -10.97 -11.47 -13.45
C ALA A 142 -10.95 -12.27 -12.14
N ASP A 143 -9.81 -12.86 -11.84
CA ASP A 143 -9.49 -13.69 -10.68
C ASP A 143 -8.73 -12.91 -9.59
N THR A 144 -8.65 -11.57 -9.69
CA THR A 144 -7.96 -10.76 -8.70
C THR A 144 -8.48 -11.03 -7.28
N LYS A 145 -7.53 -11.08 -6.33
CA LYS A 145 -7.82 -11.15 -4.90
C LYS A 145 -7.83 -9.76 -4.25
N SER A 146 -7.66 -8.69 -5.02
CA SER A 146 -7.71 -7.33 -4.49
C SER A 146 -9.07 -7.04 -3.85
N VAL A 147 -9.03 -6.32 -2.73
CA VAL A 147 -10.21 -5.93 -1.96
C VAL A 147 -10.32 -4.43 -1.92
N VAL A 148 -11.53 -3.90 -1.83
CA VAL A 148 -11.73 -2.45 -1.90
C VAL A 148 -11.40 -1.82 -0.55
N THR A 149 -10.60 -0.77 -0.55
CA THR A 149 -10.28 -0.01 0.65
C THR A 149 -10.61 1.47 0.52
N TYR A 150 -10.91 1.95 -0.69
CA TYR A 150 -11.19 3.36 -0.97
C TYR A 150 -12.48 3.54 -1.77
N HIS A 151 -13.24 4.59 -1.44
CA HIS A 151 -14.32 5.12 -2.27
C HIS A 151 -14.09 6.60 -2.58
N LEU A 152 -14.54 7.04 -3.75
CA LEU A 152 -14.52 8.46 -4.10
C LEU A 152 -15.36 9.28 -3.10
N ARG A 153 -14.99 10.55 -2.87
CA ARG A 153 -15.72 11.46 -1.98
C ARG A 153 -17.21 11.64 -2.30
N GLN A 154 -17.58 11.49 -3.57
CA GLN A 154 -18.97 11.61 -4.04
C GLN A 154 -19.73 10.27 -3.99
N SER A 155 -19.04 9.20 -3.59
CA SER A 155 -19.58 7.85 -3.48
C SER A 155 -19.78 7.47 -2.01
N SER A 156 -20.29 6.26 -1.80
CA SER A 156 -20.41 5.63 -0.48
C SER A 156 -19.53 4.38 -0.43
N PRO A 157 -19.30 3.80 0.76
CA PRO A 157 -18.65 2.50 0.92
C PRO A 157 -19.19 1.43 -0.05
N ALA A 158 -20.50 1.41 -0.34
CA ALA A 158 -21.11 0.45 -1.26
C ALA A 158 -20.52 0.53 -2.68
N GLY A 159 -20.17 1.73 -3.16
CA GLY A 159 -19.61 1.99 -4.49
C GLY A 159 -18.08 1.99 -4.56
N ALA A 160 -17.40 1.53 -3.51
CA ALA A 160 -15.94 1.39 -3.49
C ALA A 160 -15.46 0.38 -4.55
N HIS A 161 -14.36 0.70 -5.23
CA HIS A 161 -13.81 -0.14 -6.31
C HIS A 161 -12.28 -0.11 -6.40
N LEU A 162 -11.60 0.58 -5.49
CA LEU A 162 -10.14 0.78 -5.50
C LEU A 162 -9.52 0.23 -4.21
N GLN A 163 -8.29 -0.30 -4.34
CA GLN A 163 -7.46 -0.72 -3.22
C GLN A 163 -6.22 0.18 -3.16
N TYR A 164 -6.07 0.94 -2.09
CA TYR A 164 -4.89 1.78 -1.87
C TYR A 164 -4.17 1.48 -0.55
N ASP A 165 -4.84 0.81 0.37
CA ASP A 165 -4.31 0.50 1.70
C ASP A 165 -3.70 -0.90 1.71
N HIS A 166 -2.47 -0.98 2.20
CA HIS A 166 -1.64 -2.17 2.13
C HIS A 166 -0.90 -2.44 3.43
N VAL A 167 -0.58 -3.71 3.65
CA VAL A 167 0.18 -4.22 4.79
C VAL A 167 1.31 -5.11 4.29
N PHE A 168 2.48 -4.90 4.87
CA PHE A 168 3.69 -5.66 4.61
C PHE A 168 4.34 -6.04 5.93
N ALA A 169 4.99 -7.19 5.95
CA ALA A 169 5.76 -7.64 7.10
C ALA A 169 7.10 -8.22 6.65
N SER A 170 8.15 -8.02 7.44
CA SER A 170 9.45 -8.62 7.15
C SER A 170 9.35 -10.16 7.15
N ARG A 171 10.10 -10.80 6.25
CA ARG A 171 10.22 -12.25 6.16
C ARG A 171 10.65 -12.84 7.50
N GLY A 172 10.06 -13.97 7.90
CA GLY A 172 10.19 -14.55 9.24
C GLY A 172 9.24 -13.96 10.29
N PHE A 173 8.86 -12.68 10.21
CA PHE A 173 7.82 -12.11 11.08
C PHE A 173 6.42 -12.21 10.47
N HIS A 174 6.33 -12.14 9.14
CA HIS A 174 5.08 -12.21 8.39
C HIS A 174 4.17 -13.40 8.73
N GLU A 175 4.73 -14.53 9.18
CA GLU A 175 3.99 -15.75 9.51
C GLU A 175 3.03 -15.56 10.70
N THR A 176 3.29 -14.58 11.57
CA THR A 176 2.42 -14.25 12.69
C THR A 176 1.45 -13.11 12.39
N ILE A 177 1.52 -12.51 11.19
CA ILE A 177 0.70 -11.36 10.82
C ILE A 177 -0.56 -11.83 10.08
N ARG A 178 -1.72 -11.33 10.50
CA ARG A 178 -2.97 -11.47 9.76
C ARG A 178 -3.57 -10.11 9.49
N THR A 179 -4.14 -9.94 8.30
CA THR A 179 -4.70 -8.65 7.87
C THR A 179 -6.12 -8.87 7.36
N ARG A 180 -7.05 -8.02 7.82
CA ARG A 180 -8.43 -7.95 7.31
C ARG A 180 -8.81 -6.52 6.97
N ALA A 181 -9.44 -6.31 5.83
CA ALA A 181 -10.09 -5.03 5.54
C ALA A 181 -11.45 -4.96 6.26
N MET A 182 -11.69 -3.90 7.02
CA MET A 182 -13.00 -3.59 7.60
C MET A 182 -13.86 -2.85 6.57
N ASN A 183 -14.08 -3.47 5.42
CA ASN A 183 -14.63 -2.83 4.22
C ASN A 183 -16.08 -3.25 3.87
N GLY A 184 -16.79 -3.81 4.86
CA GLY A 184 -18.24 -3.87 4.86
C GLY A 184 -18.83 -2.47 4.98
N VAL A 185 -20.02 -2.25 4.39
CA VAL A 185 -20.67 -0.93 4.37
C VAL A 185 -20.84 -0.36 5.78
N ASP A 186 -21.20 -1.20 6.73
CA ASP A 186 -21.42 -0.81 8.13
C ASP A 186 -20.12 -0.81 8.98
N GLU A 187 -19.04 -1.41 8.49
CA GLU A 187 -17.75 -1.51 9.21
C GLU A 187 -16.73 -0.43 8.80
N TRP A 188 -16.97 0.22 7.65
CA TRP A 188 -16.02 1.10 6.94
C TRP A 188 -15.41 2.19 7.84
N GLY A 189 -16.25 2.86 8.62
CA GLY A 189 -15.89 4.06 9.37
C GLY A 189 -16.17 5.36 8.57
N PRO A 190 -15.75 6.51 9.10
CA PRO A 190 -16.15 7.83 8.57
C PRO A 190 -15.27 8.37 7.43
N SER A 191 -14.19 7.66 7.07
CA SER A 191 -13.22 8.09 6.06
C SER A 191 -13.60 7.56 4.67
N ASP A 192 -13.07 8.19 3.62
CA ASP A 192 -13.10 7.64 2.27
C ASP A 192 -12.26 6.36 2.13
N HIS A 193 -11.38 6.09 3.10
CA HIS A 193 -10.69 4.82 3.28
C HIS A 193 -11.32 3.97 4.39
N CYS A 194 -11.43 2.65 4.18
CA CYS A 194 -11.80 1.72 5.23
C CYS A 194 -10.62 1.49 6.19
N ARG A 195 -10.91 1.00 7.40
CA ARG A 195 -9.85 0.59 8.34
C ARG A 195 -9.29 -0.79 7.98
N LEU A 196 -8.00 -0.98 8.22
CA LEU A 196 -7.38 -2.30 8.21
C LEU A 196 -7.20 -2.79 9.65
N LEU A 197 -7.64 -4.02 9.91
CA LEU A 197 -7.34 -4.74 11.15
C LEU A 197 -6.10 -5.60 10.90
N ILE A 198 -5.06 -5.39 11.71
CA ILE A 198 -3.81 -6.16 11.65
C ILE A 198 -3.65 -6.86 12.99
N GLU A 199 -3.69 -8.18 12.97
CA GLU A 199 -3.41 -9.02 14.12
C GLU A 199 -1.94 -9.42 14.10
N VAL A 200 -1.28 -9.26 15.24
CA VAL A 200 0.10 -9.70 15.46
C VAL A 200 0.05 -10.89 16.41
N GLY A 201 0.29 -12.07 15.88
CA GLY A 201 0.40 -13.30 16.65
C GLY A 201 1.68 -13.34 17.48
N THR A 202 1.60 -14.12 18.56
CA THR A 202 2.70 -14.46 19.48
C THR A 202 3.61 -15.52 18.89
#